data_AF-A0A095SI31-F1
#
_entry.id   AF-A0A095SI31-F1
#
_cell.length_a   1.000
_cell.length_b   1.000
_cell.length_c   1.000
_cell.angle_alpha   90.00
_cell.angle_beta   90.00
_cell.angle_gamma   90.00
#
_symmetry.space_group_name_H-M   'P 1'
#
loop_
_entity.id
_entity.type
_entity.pdbx_description
1 polymer ?
#
loop_
_entity_poly.entity_id
_entity_poly.type
_entity_poly.pdbx_seq_one_letter_code
_entity_poly.pdbx_strand_id
1 'polypeptide(L)' 'MLKCKEVVDRADALVDGTPLSWREHFALRMHLLMCHHCRRYVRQLHALVTSLNGKNTPPASDEQVQGILDKLDHEH' A
#
# COMPACT_ATOMS: atom_id res chain seq x y z
N MET A 1 -9.99 -17.89 -14.34
CA MET A 1 -10.27 -17.71 -12.90
C MET A 1 -8.95 -17.39 -12.22
N LEU A 2 -8.82 -16.21 -11.61
CA LEU A 2 -7.68 -15.93 -10.74
C LEU A 2 -7.73 -16.86 -9.53
N LYS A 3 -6.60 -17.41 -9.13
CA LYS A 3 -6.47 -18.15 -7.86
C LYS A 3 -6.41 -17.16 -6.70
N CYS A 4 -6.86 -17.56 -5.51
CA CYS A 4 -6.78 -16.71 -4.32
C CYS A 4 -5.35 -16.22 -4.05
N LYS A 5 -4.33 -17.06 -4.32
CA LYS A 5 -2.91 -16.68 -4.23
C LYS A 5 -2.55 -15.51 -5.16
N GLU A 6 -3.00 -15.57 -6.41
CA GLU A 6 -2.75 -14.53 -7.41
C GLU A 6 -3.45 -13.20 -7.09
N VAL A 7 -4.48 -13.24 -6.25
CA VAL A 7 -5.17 -12.05 -5.72
C VAL A 7 -4.38 -11.47 -4.54
N VAL A 8 -3.83 -12.32 -3.68
CA VAL A 8 -2.94 -11.91 -2.57
C VAL A 8 -1.67 -11.27 -3.12
N ASP A 9 -1.02 -11.90 -4.11
CA ASP A 9 0.20 -11.38 -4.73
C ASP A 9 0.01 -10.01 -5.40
N ARG A 10 -1.23 -9.67 -5.79
CA ARG A 10 -1.60 -8.37 -6.41
C ARG A 10 -2.32 -7.42 -5.45
N ALA A 11 -2.55 -7.82 -4.20
CA ALA A 11 -3.31 -7.03 -3.25
C ALA A 11 -2.56 -5.77 -2.80
N ASP A 12 -1.23 -5.84 -2.72
CA ASP A 12 -0.40 -4.69 -2.37
C ASP A 12 -0.52 -3.60 -3.44
N ALA A 13 -0.36 -3.97 -4.72
CA ALA A 13 -0.58 -3.05 -5.84
C ALA A 13 -2.00 -2.45 -5.87
N LEU A 14 -3.01 -3.22 -5.43
CA LEU A 14 -4.40 -2.77 -5.34
C LEU A 14 -4.60 -1.75 -4.21
N VAL A 15 -3.87 -1.88 -3.10
CA VAL A 15 -3.99 -1.01 -1.91
C VAL A 15 -3.07 0.23 -2.00
N ASP A 16 -1.89 0.07 -2.59
CA ASP A 16 -0.91 1.16 -2.81
C ASP A 16 -1.24 2.04 -4.03
N GLY A 17 -2.22 1.65 -4.85
CA GLY A 17 -2.65 2.42 -6.02
C GLY A 17 -1.67 2.36 -7.19
N THR A 18 -0.77 1.38 -7.21
CA THR A 18 0.12 1.11 -8.35
C THR A 18 -0.71 0.92 -9.62
N PRO A 19 -0.31 1.47 -10.78
CA PRO A 19 -1.09 1.36 -12.00
C PRO A 19 -1.20 -0.10 -12.48
N LEU A 20 -2.33 -0.74 -12.18
CA LEU A 20 -2.72 -2.03 -12.75
C LEU A 20 -3.35 -1.85 -14.14
N SER A 21 -3.17 -2.83 -15.02
CA SER A 21 -3.84 -2.83 -16.32
C SER A 21 -5.36 -2.97 -16.13
N TRP A 22 -6.15 -2.34 -17.01
CA TRP A 22 -7.62 -2.38 -16.95
C TRP A 22 -8.21 -3.80 -16.88
N ARG A 23 -7.56 -4.76 -17.56
CA ARG A 23 -7.93 -6.18 -17.55
C ARG A 23 -7.72 -6.82 -16.17
N GLU A 24 -6.67 -6.44 -15.46
CA GLU A 24 -6.34 -6.96 -14.13
C GLU A 24 -7.30 -6.40 -13.09
N HIS A 25 -7.64 -5.11 -13.19
CA HIS A 25 -8.70 -4.52 -12.37
C HIS A 25 -10.03 -5.26 -12.51
N PHE A 26 -10.45 -5.55 -13.74
CA PHE A 26 -11.70 -6.28 -13.96
C PHE A 26 -11.64 -7.70 -13.38
N ALA A 27 -10.53 -8.43 -13.62
CA ALA A 27 -10.37 -9.79 -13.13
C ALA A 27 -10.35 -9.86 -11.60
N LEU A 28 -9.63 -8.94 -10.92
CA LEU A 28 -9.61 -8.84 -9.47
C LEU A 28 -10.99 -8.49 -8.91
N ARG A 29 -11.70 -7.53 -9.50
CA ARG A 29 -13.04 -7.12 -9.07
C ARG A 29 -14.05 -8.26 -9.18
N MET A 30 -14.01 -9.02 -10.28
CA MET A 30 -14.82 -10.22 -10.45
C MET A 30 -14.49 -11.29 -9.41
N HIS A 31 -13.21 -11.52 -9.11
CA HIS A 31 -12.81 -12.49 -8.08
C HIS A 31 -13.28 -12.07 -6.68
N LEU A 32 -13.11 -10.79 -6.31
CA LEU A 32 -13.56 -10.27 -5.01
C LEU A 32 -15.08 -10.28 -4.85
N LEU A 33 -15.84 -10.26 -5.96
CA LEU A 33 -17.29 -10.43 -5.96
C LEU A 33 -17.70 -11.87 -5.64
N MET A 34 -16.95 -12.85 -6.14
CA MET A 34 -17.26 -14.28 -5.97
C MET A 34 -16.64 -14.89 -4.70
N CYS A 35 -15.49 -14.39 -4.24
CA CYS A 35 -14.72 -14.94 -3.13
C CYS A 35 -14.78 -14.04 -1.89
N HIS A 36 -15.57 -14.44 -0.90
CA HIS A 36 -15.69 -13.71 0.37
C HIS A 36 -14.37 -13.63 1.16
N HIS A 37 -13.54 -14.68 1.10
CA HIS A 37 -12.25 -14.70 1.81
C HIS A 37 -11.29 -13.62 1.30
N CYS A 38 -11.13 -13.53 -0.02
CA CYS A 38 -10.30 -12.49 -0.63
C CYS A 38 -10.87 -11.09 -0.37
N ARG A 39 -12.21 -10.94 -0.36
CA ARG A 39 -12.86 -9.67 -0.01
C ARG A 39 -12.55 -9.23 1.43
N ARG A 40 -12.59 -10.16 2.38
CA ARG A 40 -12.25 -9.89 3.78
C ARG A 40 -10.76 -9.55 3.92
N TYR A 41 -9.89 -10.30 3.26
CA TYR A 41 -8.45 -10.07 3.25
C TYR A 41 -8.10 -8.65 2.76
N VAL A 42 -8.57 -8.27 1.56
CA VAL A 42 -8.29 -6.93 0.98
C VAL A 42 -8.84 -5.82 1.87
N ARG A 43 -10.02 -6.01 2.49
CA ARG A 43 -10.55 -5.04 3.46
C ARG A 43 -9.64 -4.85 4.67
N GLN A 44 -9.11 -5.94 5.23
CA GLN A 44 -8.22 -5.88 6.39
C GLN A 44 -6.87 -5.24 6.01
N LEU A 45 -6.32 -5.61 4.85
CA LEU A 45 -5.10 -5.02 4.33
C LEU A 45 -5.26 -3.51 4.10
N HIS A 46 -6.36 -3.09 3.45
CA HIS A 46 -6.65 -1.68 3.25
C HIS A 46 -6.79 -0.92 4.57
N ALA A 47 -7.48 -1.49 5.58
CA ALA A 47 -7.58 -0.88 6.90
C ALA A 47 -6.20 -0.75 7.57
N LEU A 48 -5.36 -1.78 7.51
CA LEU A 48 -3.99 -1.76 8.03
C LEU A 48 -3.15 -0.67 7.35
N VAL A 49 -3.12 -0.65 6.02
CA VAL A 49 -2.36 0.36 5.26
C VAL A 49 -2.89 1.76 5.52
N THR A 50 -4.21 1.95 5.60
CA THR A 50 -4.80 3.25 5.98
C THR A 50 -4.40 3.67 7.39
N SER A 51 -4.36 2.75 8.35
CA SER A 51 -3.92 3.06 9.72
C SER A 51 -2.43 3.39 9.79
N LEU A 52 -1.59 2.77 8.97
CA LEU A 52 -0.16 3.09 8.86
C LEU A 52 0.06 4.42 8.13
N ASN A 53 -0.64 4.65 7.02
CA ASN A 53 -0.61 5.88 6.22
C ASN A 53 -1.33 7.05 6.91
N GLY A 54 -2.10 6.81 7.97
CA GLY A 54 -2.63 7.84 8.86
C GLY A 54 -1.54 8.74 9.45
N LYS A 55 -0.28 8.29 9.43
CA LYS A 55 0.91 9.14 9.51
C LYS A 55 1.20 9.78 8.15
N ASN A 56 0.26 10.56 7.60
CA ASN A 56 0.50 11.48 6.48
C ASN A 56 1.44 12.60 6.98
N THR A 57 2.66 12.21 7.33
CA THR A 57 3.73 13.15 7.58
C THR A 57 4.12 13.62 6.18
N PRO A 58 3.94 14.92 5.86
CA PRO A 58 4.49 15.44 4.62
C PRO A 58 5.98 15.06 4.55
N PRO A 59 6.52 14.81 3.34
CA PRO A 59 7.95 14.57 3.20
C PRO A 59 8.71 15.65 3.99
N ALA A 60 9.70 15.22 4.77
CA ALA A 60 10.49 16.15 5.58
C ALA A 60 11.04 17.24 4.66
N SER A 61 10.93 18.52 5.06
CA SER A 61 11.49 19.61 4.27
C SER A 61 13.00 19.48 4.20
N ASP A 62 13.60 20.05 3.15
CA ASP A 62 15.06 20.06 2.98
C ASP A 62 15.75 20.68 4.21
N GLU A 63 15.12 21.66 4.87
CA GLU A 63 15.64 22.23 6.12
C GLU A 63 15.61 21.24 7.30
N GLN A 64 14.56 20.40 7.39
CA GLN A 64 14.47 19.36 8.43
C GLN A 64 15.50 18.26 8.21
N VAL A 65 15.75 17.89 6.95
CA VAL A 65 16.78 16.92 6.58
C VAL A 65 18.16 17.47 6.93
N GLN A 66 18.46 18.71 6.53
CA GLN A 66 19.73 19.34 6.81
C GLN A 66 19.99 19.49 8.32
N GLY A 67 18.99 19.91 9.09
CA GLY A 67 19.12 20.05 10.55
C GLY A 67 19.34 18.72 11.30
N ILE A 68 19.01 17.58 10.69
CA ILE A 68 19.37 16.25 11.22
C ILE A 68 20.79 15.89 10.84
N LEU A 69 21.21 16.15 9.59
CA LEU A 69 22.58 15.90 9.12
C LEU A 69 23.60 16.68 9.95
N ASP A 70 23.37 17.97 10.18
CA ASP A 70 24.27 18.81 10.98
C ASP A 70 24.42 18.29 12.43
N LYS A 71 23.38 17.69 13.01
CA LYS A 71 23.47 17.10 14.36
C LYS A 71 24.31 15.83 14.38
N LEU A 72 24.24 15.03 13.33
CA LEU A 72 25.03 13.80 13.19
C LEU A 72 26.51 14.12 12.96
N ASP A 73 26.79 15.20 12.22
CA ASP A 73 28.17 15.67 11.97
C ASP A 73 28.82 16.33 13.19
N HIS A 74 28.02 16.82 14.15
CA HIS A 74 28.50 17.40 15.41
C HIS A 74 28.74 16.39 16.55
N GLU A 75 28.37 15.11 16.39
CA GLU A 75 28.62 14.04 17.36
C GLU A 75 29.92 13.25 17.10
N HIS A 76 30.80 13.76 16.24
CA HIS A 76 32.16 13.25 15.98
C HIS A 76 33.23 14.29 16.36
#